data_AF-A0A369JSV2-F1
#
_entry.id   AF-A0A369JSV2-F1
#
_cell.length_a   1.000
_cell.length_b   1.000
_cell.length_c   1.000
_cell.angle_alpha   90.00
_cell.angle_beta   90.00
_cell.angle_gamma   90.00
#
_symmetry.space_group_name_H-M   'P 1'
#
loop_
_entity.id
_entity.type
_entity.pdbx_description
1 polymer ?
#
loop_
_entity_poly.entity_id
_entity_poly.type
_entity_poly.pdbx_seq_one_letter_code
_entity_poly.pdbx_strand_id
1 'polypeptide(L)'
;MLLNFRTCALLFANVNFASAWNTFVVPHTAGQDDTSGLTAVLANYSTNSTILFKQGITYNIFTPIKFPVLNNVEIRFEGNLTYPTDIPAIQAIVGSSSFSGAWFAFTGGNNVTLRGSTDPKWGWIDGHGQEWWNTRNQVNRPHGFAFSKINGGVIRDMKLYKPVAWNFATSGSSNIHAFNNRIYALSVDPDNAFPFNT
;
A
#
# COMPACT_ATOMS: atom_id res chain seq x y z
N MET A 1 64.43 -15.05 38.71
CA MET A 1 63.22 -15.81 38.36
C MET A 1 62.12 -14.79 38.06
N LEU A 2 61.94 -14.43 36.79
CA LEU A 2 60.97 -13.41 36.34
C LEU A 2 59.82 -14.14 35.64
N LEU A 3 58.63 -14.09 36.24
CA LEU A 3 57.40 -14.64 35.67
C LEU A 3 56.82 -13.63 34.67
N ASN A 4 56.71 -14.03 33.41
CA ASN A 4 56.15 -13.23 32.33
C ASN A 4 54.67 -13.63 32.14
N PHE A 5 53.74 -12.83 32.65
CA PHE A 5 52.30 -13.03 32.43
C PHE A 5 51.92 -12.47 31.06
N ARG A 6 51.62 -13.35 30.11
CA ARG A 6 51.00 -12.98 28.84
C ARG A 6 49.48 -12.92 29.00
N THR A 7 48.94 -11.71 28.97
CA THR A 7 47.50 -11.44 28.88
C THR A 7 46.99 -11.87 27.51
N CYS A 8 46.09 -12.85 27.47
CA CYS A 8 45.33 -13.21 26.26
C CYS A 8 44.05 -12.35 26.22
N ALA A 9 43.98 -11.41 25.28
CA ALA A 9 42.76 -10.65 25.02
C ALA A 9 41.83 -11.45 24.10
N LEU A 10 40.65 -11.81 24.60
CA LEU A 10 39.57 -12.41 23.81
C LEU A 10 38.85 -11.31 23.01
N LEU A 11 38.99 -11.33 21.68
CA LEU A 11 38.16 -10.53 20.79
C LEU A 11 36.77 -11.15 20.71
N PHE A 12 35.75 -10.45 21.23
CA PHE A 12 34.36 -10.76 20.92
C PHE A 12 34.05 -10.22 19.51
N ALA A 13 33.98 -11.11 18.52
CA ALA A 13 33.46 -10.76 17.20
C ALA A 13 31.94 -10.52 17.31
N ASN A 14 31.52 -9.27 17.15
CA ASN A 14 30.11 -8.91 16.96
C ASN A 14 29.66 -9.42 15.60
N VAL A 15 29.04 -10.60 15.58
CA VAL A 15 28.42 -11.15 14.36
C VAL A 15 27.08 -10.44 14.19
N ASN A 16 27.04 -9.43 13.32
CA ASN A 16 25.78 -8.82 12.90
C ASN A 16 25.03 -9.85 12.03
N PHE A 17 24.01 -10.49 12.61
CA PHE A 17 23.05 -11.28 11.82
C PHE A 17 22.23 -10.31 10.98
N ALA A 18 22.60 -10.14 9.70
CA ALA A 18 21.71 -9.52 8.74
C ALA A 18 20.46 -10.39 8.65
N SER A 19 19.31 -9.87 9.09
CA SER A 19 18.03 -10.57 8.88
C SER A 19 17.80 -10.74 7.38
N ALA A 20 17.50 -11.96 6.94
CA ALA A 20 17.19 -12.23 5.54
C ALA A 20 15.99 -11.38 5.08
N TRP A 21 16.13 -10.72 3.92
CA TRP A 21 15.05 -9.94 3.31
C TRP A 21 14.23 -10.84 2.38
N ASN A 22 12.91 -10.87 2.55
CA ASN A 22 12.03 -11.73 1.78
C ASN A 22 11.21 -10.93 0.75
N THR A 23 11.07 -11.43 -0.48
CA THR A 23 10.14 -10.83 -1.45
C THR A 23 8.98 -11.77 -1.72
N PHE A 24 7.76 -11.29 -1.52
CA PHE A 24 6.52 -11.95 -1.92
C PHE A 24 5.97 -11.25 -3.16
N VAL A 25 5.81 -12.00 -4.25
CA VAL A 25 5.12 -11.49 -5.45
C VAL A 25 3.65 -11.84 -5.33
N VAL A 26 2.78 -10.82 -5.41
CA VAL A 26 1.33 -11.01 -5.32
C VAL A 26 0.87 -11.90 -6.48
N PRO A 27 0.13 -12.99 -6.22
CA PRO A 27 -0.42 -13.84 -7.26
C PRO A 27 -1.47 -13.07 -8.06
N HIS A 28 -1.63 -13.45 -9.33
CA HIS A 28 -2.65 -12.87 -10.20
C HIS A 28 -3.39 -13.96 -10.94
N THR A 29 -4.72 -13.87 -10.98
CA THR A 29 -5.56 -14.69 -11.84
C THR A 29 -6.49 -13.79 -12.65
N ALA A 30 -6.44 -13.90 -13.97
CA ALA A 30 -7.21 -13.06 -14.87
C ALA A 30 -8.72 -13.11 -14.54
N GLY A 31 -9.31 -11.93 -14.36
CA GLY A 31 -10.74 -11.76 -14.07
C GLY A 31 -11.18 -12.15 -12.65
N GLN A 32 -10.28 -12.61 -11.79
CA GLN A 32 -10.56 -12.92 -10.38
C GLN A 32 -10.08 -11.80 -9.47
N ASP A 33 -10.60 -11.75 -8.24
CA ASP A 33 -10.08 -10.88 -7.19
C ASP A 33 -8.75 -11.41 -6.64
N ASP A 34 -7.69 -10.64 -6.79
CA ASP A 34 -6.32 -11.02 -6.41
C ASP A 34 -6.04 -10.81 -4.90
N THR A 35 -6.97 -10.22 -4.16
CA THR A 35 -6.79 -9.86 -2.75
C THR A 35 -6.70 -11.06 -1.81
N SER A 36 -7.41 -12.14 -2.13
CA SER A 36 -7.45 -13.36 -1.30
C SER A 36 -6.08 -14.04 -1.22
N GLY A 37 -5.37 -14.13 -2.34
CA GLY A 37 -4.01 -14.69 -2.41
C GLY A 37 -2.98 -13.88 -1.63
N LEU A 38 -3.17 -12.56 -1.53
CA LEU A 38 -2.34 -11.70 -0.68
C LEU A 38 -2.68 -11.86 0.81
N THR A 39 -3.95 -11.67 1.16
CA THR A 39 -4.41 -11.64 2.56
C THR A 39 -4.14 -12.95 3.31
N ALA A 40 -4.17 -14.09 2.62
CA ALA A 40 -3.84 -15.40 3.18
C ALA A 40 -2.39 -15.51 3.71
N VAL A 41 -1.46 -14.69 3.20
CA VAL A 41 -0.02 -14.79 3.53
C VAL A 41 0.58 -13.52 4.13
N LEU A 42 -0.19 -12.43 4.26
CA LEU A 42 0.32 -11.14 4.75
C LEU A 42 1.05 -11.23 6.09
N ALA A 43 0.57 -12.08 7.01
CA ALA A 43 1.21 -12.28 8.31
C ALA A 43 2.63 -12.87 8.22
N ASN A 44 2.93 -13.65 7.17
CA ASN A 44 4.24 -14.26 6.96
C ASN A 44 5.26 -13.26 6.39
N TYR A 45 4.80 -12.12 5.88
CA TYR A 45 5.61 -11.08 5.27
C TYR A 45 5.43 -9.74 5.99
N SER A 46 5.18 -9.76 7.29
CA SER A 46 5.02 -8.53 8.10
C SER A 46 6.34 -7.93 8.56
N THR A 47 7.48 -8.56 8.29
CA THR A 47 8.80 -8.11 8.75
C THR A 47 9.89 -8.37 7.71
N ASN A 48 10.79 -7.40 7.50
CA ASN A 48 11.96 -7.50 6.62
C ASN A 48 11.62 -8.03 5.22
N SER A 49 10.64 -7.40 4.57
CA SER A 49 10.07 -7.95 3.35
C SER A 49 9.65 -6.90 2.33
N THR A 50 9.57 -7.35 1.07
CA THR A 50 8.86 -6.65 0.00
C THR A 50 7.60 -7.43 -0.36
N ILE A 51 6.45 -6.76 -0.39
CA ILE A 51 5.23 -7.25 -1.03
C ILE A 51 5.14 -6.56 -2.40
N LEU A 52 5.33 -7.33 -3.46
CA LEU A 52 5.50 -6.83 -4.83
C LEU A 52 4.29 -7.15 -5.70
N PHE A 53 3.59 -6.10 -6.15
CA PHE A 53 2.72 -6.15 -7.31
C PHE A 53 3.61 -5.90 -8.53
N LYS A 54 4.00 -6.95 -9.26
CA LYS A 54 5.04 -6.83 -10.29
C LYS A 54 4.55 -6.14 -11.57
N GLN A 55 5.46 -5.48 -12.26
CA GLN A 55 5.22 -4.88 -13.58
C GLN A 55 4.72 -5.93 -14.59
N GLY A 56 3.90 -5.50 -15.54
CA GLY A 56 3.34 -6.40 -16.56
C GLY A 56 1.95 -6.96 -16.22
N ILE A 57 1.44 -6.67 -15.01
CA ILE A 57 0.15 -7.18 -14.52
C ILE A 57 -0.76 -6.02 -14.13
N THR A 58 -2.06 -6.16 -14.45
CA THR A 58 -3.13 -5.38 -13.83
C THR A 58 -3.83 -6.24 -12.79
N TYR A 59 -3.59 -5.94 -11.52
CA TYR A 59 -4.15 -6.66 -10.38
C TYR A 59 -5.56 -6.18 -10.07
N ASN A 60 -6.48 -7.11 -9.90
CA ASN A 60 -7.86 -6.85 -9.51
C ASN A 60 -7.95 -6.80 -7.98
N ILE A 61 -8.12 -5.61 -7.42
CA ILE A 61 -8.25 -5.42 -5.97
C ILE A 61 -9.72 -5.18 -5.65
N PHE A 62 -10.53 -6.24 -5.73
CA PHE A 62 -12.00 -6.12 -5.61
C PHE A 62 -12.49 -6.14 -4.15
N THR A 63 -11.65 -6.62 -3.24
CA THR A 63 -11.89 -6.57 -1.79
C THR A 63 -10.87 -5.66 -1.10
N PRO A 64 -11.27 -4.88 -0.07
CA PRO A 64 -10.33 -4.09 0.73
C PRO A 64 -9.27 -4.97 1.41
N ILE A 65 -8.02 -4.47 1.44
CA ILE A 65 -6.89 -5.11 2.08
C ILE A 65 -6.60 -4.43 3.41
N LYS A 66 -6.56 -5.22 4.49
CA LYS A 66 -6.10 -4.81 5.81
C LYS A 66 -4.74 -5.42 6.09
N PHE A 67 -3.70 -4.60 6.12
CA PHE A 67 -2.35 -5.03 6.48
C PHE A 67 -2.23 -5.22 8.00
N PRO A 68 -1.51 -6.27 8.45
CA PRO A 68 -1.13 -6.41 9.85
C PRO A 68 -0.15 -5.30 10.26
N VAL A 69 0.34 -5.33 11.49
CA VAL A 69 1.43 -4.45 11.90
C VAL A 69 2.68 -4.82 11.12
N LEU A 70 3.27 -3.87 10.39
CA LEU A 70 4.44 -4.10 9.52
C LEU A 70 5.72 -3.53 10.13
N ASN A 71 6.84 -4.22 10.02
CA ASN A 71 8.14 -3.74 10.51
C ASN A 71 9.24 -3.91 9.45
N ASN A 72 9.80 -2.82 8.97
CA ASN A 72 10.82 -2.85 7.92
C ASN A 72 10.29 -3.54 6.64
N VAL A 73 9.16 -3.05 6.12
CA VAL A 73 8.45 -3.64 4.97
C VAL A 73 8.27 -2.61 3.85
N GLU A 74 8.51 -3.03 2.62
CA GLU A 74 8.17 -2.27 1.41
C GLU A 74 6.95 -2.90 0.70
N ILE A 75 5.88 -2.14 0.52
CA ILE A 75 4.78 -2.48 -0.38
C ILE A 75 5.05 -1.78 -1.71
N ARG A 76 5.30 -2.55 -2.77
CA ARG A 76 5.78 -2.04 -4.06
C ARG A 76 4.78 -2.30 -5.18
N PHE A 77 4.25 -1.23 -5.77
CA PHE A 77 3.30 -1.25 -6.88
C PHE A 77 4.02 -0.96 -8.20
N GLU A 78 4.54 -2.01 -8.83
CA GLU A 78 5.09 -1.94 -10.17
C GLU A 78 4.09 -2.35 -11.24
N GLY A 79 3.12 -3.19 -10.91
CA GLY A 79 1.96 -3.49 -11.75
C GLY A 79 0.88 -2.42 -11.60
N ASN A 80 -0.07 -2.41 -12.52
CA ASN A 80 -1.28 -1.61 -12.35
C ASN A 80 -2.23 -2.32 -11.39
N LEU A 81 -3.08 -1.57 -10.71
CA LEU A 81 -4.16 -2.08 -9.89
C LEU A 81 -5.48 -1.48 -10.38
N THR A 82 -6.56 -2.24 -10.28
CA THR A 82 -7.91 -1.76 -10.57
C THR A 82 -8.83 -2.05 -9.40
N TYR A 83 -9.62 -1.05 -9.01
CA TYR A 83 -10.76 -1.22 -8.12
C TYR A 83 -11.91 -1.93 -8.87
N PRO A 84 -12.91 -2.45 -8.16
CA PRO A 84 -14.15 -2.88 -8.81
C PRO A 84 -14.90 -1.64 -9.34
N THR A 85 -15.80 -1.85 -10.29
CA THR A 85 -16.57 -0.76 -10.94
C THR A 85 -18.02 -0.70 -10.46
N ASP A 86 -18.56 -1.77 -9.86
CA ASP A 86 -19.95 -1.81 -9.41
C ASP A 86 -20.17 -0.95 -8.15
N ILE A 87 -20.67 0.27 -8.35
CA ILE A 87 -20.89 1.27 -7.30
C ILE A 87 -21.74 0.71 -6.14
N PRO A 88 -22.94 0.13 -6.36
CA PRO A 88 -23.71 -0.52 -5.30
C PRO A 88 -22.92 -1.54 -4.47
N ALA A 89 -22.15 -2.44 -5.10
CA ALA A 89 -21.34 -3.42 -4.38
C ALA A 89 -20.24 -2.75 -3.54
N ILE A 90 -19.59 -1.72 -4.08
CA ILE A 90 -18.59 -0.92 -3.35
C ILE A 90 -19.21 -0.23 -2.15
N GLN A 91 -20.37 0.41 -2.32
CA GLN A 91 -21.07 1.10 -1.23
C GLN A 91 -21.52 0.13 -0.13
N ALA A 92 -21.90 -1.10 -0.50
CA ALA A 92 -22.22 -2.15 0.47
C ALA A 92 -20.99 -2.59 1.27
N ILE A 93 -19.83 -2.73 0.62
CA ILE A 93 -18.55 -3.02 1.30
C ILE A 93 -18.20 -1.87 2.25
N VAL A 94 -18.18 -0.63 1.75
CA VAL A 94 -17.78 0.55 2.54
C VAL A 94 -18.75 0.81 3.70
N GLY A 95 -20.05 0.54 3.52
CA GLY A 95 -21.07 0.66 4.56
C GLY A 95 -21.06 -0.48 5.59
N SER A 96 -20.31 -1.56 5.36
CA SER A 96 -20.20 -2.67 6.29
C SER A 96 -19.41 -2.28 7.54
N SER A 97 -19.83 -2.78 8.70
CA SER A 97 -19.08 -2.64 9.96
C SER A 97 -17.71 -3.34 9.95
N SER A 98 -17.49 -4.27 9.00
CA SER A 98 -16.21 -4.94 8.80
C SER A 98 -15.21 -4.13 7.97
N PHE A 99 -15.63 -3.02 7.35
CA PHE A 99 -14.75 -2.19 6.53
C PHE A 99 -13.73 -1.46 7.41
N SER A 100 -12.46 -1.56 7.03
CA SER A 100 -11.33 -0.98 7.78
C SER A 100 -11.16 0.54 7.62
N GLY A 101 -12.08 1.21 6.92
CA GLY A 101 -12.10 2.66 6.70
C GLY A 101 -11.37 3.14 5.44
N ALA A 102 -10.62 2.27 4.76
CA ALA A 102 -9.98 2.51 3.47
C ALA A 102 -9.80 1.19 2.71
N TRP A 103 -9.63 1.28 1.39
CA TRP A 103 -9.40 0.14 0.51
C TRP A 103 -8.07 -0.56 0.80
N PHE A 104 -7.04 0.22 1.17
CA PHE A 104 -5.80 -0.27 1.76
C PHE A 104 -5.65 0.31 3.16
N ALA A 105 -5.83 -0.52 4.18
CA ALA A 105 -5.75 -0.11 5.57
C ALA A 105 -4.51 -0.66 6.25
N PHE A 106 -3.66 0.23 6.77
CA PHE A 106 -2.53 -0.11 7.61
C PHE A 106 -2.96 -0.02 9.08
N THR A 107 -2.63 -1.05 9.86
CA THR A 107 -2.99 -1.09 11.28
C THR A 107 -1.90 -0.56 12.21
N GLY A 108 -0.69 -0.36 11.67
CA GLY A 108 0.46 0.25 12.32
C GLY A 108 1.76 -0.33 11.81
N GLY A 109 2.89 0.20 12.29
CA GLY A 109 4.20 -0.34 11.91
C GLY A 109 5.37 0.61 12.11
N ASN A 110 6.57 0.09 11.86
CA ASN A 110 7.82 0.84 11.90
C ASN A 110 8.61 0.65 10.61
N ASN A 111 9.20 1.70 10.05
CA ASN A 111 9.99 1.64 8.82
C ASN A 111 9.21 0.99 7.66
N VAL A 112 8.06 1.56 7.29
CA VAL A 112 7.19 1.03 6.23
C VAL A 112 7.29 1.93 5.01
N THR A 113 7.54 1.35 3.84
CA THR A 113 7.57 2.08 2.57
C THR A 113 6.39 1.67 1.69
N LEU A 114 5.60 2.65 1.28
CA LEU A 114 4.63 2.54 0.19
C LEU A 114 5.28 3.13 -1.06
N ARG A 115 5.54 2.28 -2.07
CA ARG A 115 6.27 2.69 -3.26
C ARG A 115 5.53 2.33 -4.53
N GLY A 116 5.34 3.30 -5.42
CA GLY A 116 4.88 3.05 -6.79
C GLY A 116 6.01 2.92 -7.81
N SER A 117 5.67 3.03 -9.09
CA SER A 117 6.60 2.88 -10.19
C SER A 117 6.94 4.20 -10.86
N THR A 118 8.22 4.36 -11.24
CA THR A 118 8.69 5.45 -12.08
C THR A 118 8.46 5.20 -13.57
N ASP A 119 8.09 3.97 -13.97
CA ASP A 119 7.72 3.66 -15.35
C ASP A 119 6.41 4.40 -15.70
N PRO A 120 6.33 5.15 -16.81
CA PRO A 120 5.14 5.93 -17.15
C PRO A 120 3.89 5.08 -17.41
N LYS A 121 4.05 3.82 -17.87
CA LYS A 121 2.95 2.92 -18.25
C LYS A 121 2.40 2.08 -17.09
N TRP A 122 3.18 1.91 -16.03
CA TRP A 122 2.95 0.88 -15.01
C TRP A 122 2.91 1.44 -13.59
N GLY A 123 2.30 0.76 -12.62
CA GLY A 123 2.17 1.26 -11.24
C GLY A 123 1.00 2.23 -11.04
N TRP A 124 0.04 2.27 -11.98
CA TRP A 124 -1.19 3.05 -11.84
C TRP A 124 -2.23 2.28 -11.02
N ILE A 125 -2.86 2.98 -10.08
CA ILE A 125 -4.01 2.46 -9.33
C ILE A 125 -5.25 3.18 -9.84
N ASP A 126 -6.11 2.46 -10.55
CA ASP A 126 -7.36 2.99 -11.11
C ASP A 126 -8.50 2.82 -10.11
N GLY A 127 -9.05 3.96 -9.67
CA GLY A 127 -10.19 4.02 -8.76
C GLY A 127 -11.54 4.06 -9.45
N HIS A 128 -11.61 4.21 -10.78
CA HIS A 128 -12.87 4.35 -11.55
C HIS A 128 -13.76 5.53 -11.12
N GLY A 129 -13.16 6.62 -10.62
CA GLY A 129 -13.87 7.77 -10.07
C GLY A 129 -14.83 8.49 -11.03
N GLN A 130 -14.64 8.34 -12.36
CA GLN A 130 -15.49 9.03 -13.34
C GLN A 130 -16.98 8.78 -13.14
N GLU A 131 -17.36 7.52 -12.93
CA GLU A 131 -18.77 7.14 -12.79
C GLU A 131 -19.39 7.79 -11.54
N TRP A 132 -18.62 7.84 -10.45
CA TRP A 132 -19.01 8.50 -9.20
C TRP A 132 -19.18 10.01 -9.38
N TRP A 133 -18.28 10.65 -10.12
CA TRP A 133 -18.30 12.09 -10.36
C TRP A 133 -19.44 12.49 -11.29
N ASN A 134 -19.73 11.69 -12.32
CA ASN A 134 -20.83 11.90 -13.27
C ASN A 134 -22.17 11.95 -12.55
N THR A 135 -22.38 11.03 -11.60
CA THR A 135 -23.63 10.97 -10.83
C THR A 135 -23.58 11.80 -9.55
N ARG A 136 -22.47 12.51 -9.29
CA ARG A 136 -22.20 13.25 -8.04
C ARG A 136 -22.46 12.42 -6.79
N ASN A 137 -22.18 11.11 -6.85
CA ASN A 137 -22.50 10.19 -5.78
C ASN A 137 -21.55 10.41 -4.59
N GLN A 138 -22.10 10.76 -3.43
CA GLN A 138 -21.36 11.04 -2.20
C GLN A 138 -21.49 9.94 -1.14
N VAL A 139 -22.33 8.93 -1.36
CA VAL A 139 -22.65 7.91 -0.37
C VAL A 139 -21.55 6.85 -0.34
N ASN A 140 -21.02 6.53 0.85
CA ASN A 140 -20.10 5.41 1.09
C ASN A 140 -18.97 5.29 0.06
N ARG A 141 -18.31 6.42 -0.26
CA ARG A 141 -17.20 6.44 -1.20
C ARG A 141 -15.95 5.74 -0.62
N PRO A 142 -15.25 4.87 -1.37
CA PRO A 142 -14.04 4.23 -0.89
C PRO A 142 -12.89 5.24 -0.81
N HIS A 143 -12.27 5.33 0.36
CA HIS A 143 -10.96 5.98 0.52
C HIS A 143 -9.84 5.04 0.05
N GLY A 144 -8.76 5.58 -0.50
CA GLY A 144 -7.62 4.81 -1.03
C GLY A 144 -6.77 4.17 0.05
N PHE A 145 -5.80 4.90 0.57
CA PHE A 145 -4.81 4.42 1.53
C PHE A 145 -5.00 5.06 2.90
N ALA A 146 -5.28 4.27 3.93
CA ALA A 146 -5.11 4.66 5.32
C ALA A 146 -3.73 4.16 5.82
N PHE A 147 -2.68 4.94 5.57
CA PHE A 147 -1.30 4.70 6.02
C PHE A 147 -1.10 5.13 7.48
N SER A 148 -1.91 4.51 8.35
CA SER A 148 -2.12 4.91 9.74
C SER A 148 -1.13 4.24 10.70
N LYS A 149 -0.82 4.95 11.79
CA LYS A 149 -0.01 4.45 12.92
C LYS A 149 1.38 3.91 12.52
N ILE A 150 1.97 4.51 11.50
CA ILE A 150 3.34 4.19 11.04
C ILE A 150 4.33 5.15 11.68
N ASN A 151 5.41 4.63 12.26
CA ASN A 151 6.55 5.42 12.72
C ASN A 151 7.75 5.21 11.78
N GLY A 152 8.19 6.28 11.13
CA GLY A 152 9.22 6.22 10.09
C GLY A 152 8.63 5.59 8.83
N GLY A 153 7.99 6.39 8.00
CA GLY A 153 7.29 5.88 6.82
C GLY A 153 7.63 6.69 5.57
N VAL A 154 7.61 6.02 4.42
CA VAL A 154 7.84 6.66 3.13
C VAL A 154 6.67 6.36 2.21
N ILE A 155 6.11 7.39 1.56
CA ILE A 155 5.12 7.24 0.48
C ILE A 155 5.70 7.90 -0.76
N ARG A 156 6.12 7.10 -1.74
CA ARG A 156 6.81 7.66 -2.92
C ARG A 156 6.44 7.01 -4.23
N ASP A 157 6.59 7.78 -5.30
CA ASP A 157 6.44 7.32 -6.69
C ASP A 157 5.05 6.69 -6.96
N MET A 158 4.05 6.94 -6.10
CA MET A 158 2.69 6.41 -6.23
C MET A 158 1.96 7.10 -7.36
N LYS A 159 1.13 6.36 -8.11
CA LYS A 159 0.31 6.93 -9.19
C LYS A 159 -1.15 6.48 -9.05
N LEU A 160 -2.03 7.43 -8.79
CA LEU A 160 -3.46 7.19 -8.67
C LEU A 160 -4.17 7.80 -9.88
N TYR A 161 -5.00 7.01 -10.54
CA TYR A 161 -5.81 7.41 -11.67
C TYR A 161 -7.27 7.40 -11.26
N LYS A 162 -7.95 8.53 -11.49
CA LYS A 162 -9.36 8.73 -11.15
C LYS A 162 -9.76 8.14 -9.78
N PRO A 163 -9.13 8.58 -8.68
CA PRO A 163 -9.56 8.17 -7.35
C PRO A 163 -11.03 8.53 -7.11
N VAL A 164 -11.71 7.86 -6.18
CA VAL A 164 -13.13 8.13 -5.89
C VAL A 164 -13.33 9.18 -4.80
N ALA A 165 -12.43 9.18 -3.81
CA ALA A 165 -12.42 10.07 -2.65
C ALA A 165 -10.98 10.21 -2.13
N TRP A 166 -10.79 10.33 -0.81
CA TRP A 166 -9.48 10.56 -0.19
C TRP A 166 -8.41 9.56 -0.62
N ASN A 167 -7.26 10.05 -1.07
CA ASN A 167 -6.17 9.23 -1.58
C ASN A 167 -5.30 8.61 -0.49
N PHE A 168 -4.82 9.45 0.43
CA PHE A 168 -3.89 9.07 1.49
C PHE A 168 -4.31 9.73 2.81
N ALA A 169 -4.45 8.94 3.86
CA ALA A 169 -4.63 9.38 5.24
C ALA A 169 -3.50 8.80 6.09
N THR A 170 -2.85 9.63 6.92
CA THR A 170 -1.68 9.24 7.74
C THR A 170 -1.96 9.38 9.24
N SER A 171 -3.20 9.17 9.66
CA SER A 171 -3.64 9.41 11.04
C SER A 171 -2.85 8.57 12.04
N GLY A 172 -2.35 9.23 13.10
CA GLY A 172 -1.55 8.59 14.16
C GLY A 172 -0.15 8.16 13.73
N SER A 173 0.29 8.49 12.51
CA SER A 173 1.66 8.23 12.03
C SER A 173 2.61 9.35 12.41
N SER A 174 3.91 9.05 12.48
CA SER A 174 5.00 9.99 12.77
C SER A 174 6.18 9.75 11.83
N ASN A 175 6.99 10.79 11.58
CA ASN A 175 8.18 10.71 10.72
C ASN A 175 7.85 10.19 9.31
N ILE A 176 6.81 10.75 8.69
CA ILE A 176 6.37 10.39 7.34
C ILE A 176 7.02 11.32 6.31
N HIS A 177 7.64 10.75 5.29
CA HIS A 177 8.13 11.48 4.12
C HIS A 177 7.37 11.04 2.88
N ALA A 178 6.62 11.95 2.27
CA ALA A 178 5.85 11.70 1.06
C ALA A 178 6.36 12.58 -0.10
N PHE A 179 6.76 11.97 -1.22
CA PHE A 179 7.33 12.70 -2.36
C PHE A 179 7.15 11.95 -3.69
N ASN A 180 7.25 12.66 -4.83
CA ASN A 180 7.12 12.09 -6.19
C ASN A 180 5.82 11.32 -6.48
N ASN A 181 4.76 11.55 -5.71
CA ASN A 181 3.46 10.93 -5.95
C ASN A 181 2.66 11.73 -6.99
N ARG A 182 1.91 11.04 -7.84
CA ARG A 182 1.02 11.63 -8.85
C ARG A 182 -0.43 11.20 -8.60
N ILE A 183 -1.31 12.17 -8.45
CA ILE A 183 -2.75 11.94 -8.34
C ILE A 183 -3.39 12.57 -9.57
N TYR A 184 -4.03 11.77 -10.42
CA TYR A 184 -4.67 12.20 -11.64
C TYR A 184 -6.19 12.13 -11.49
N ALA A 185 -6.76 13.15 -10.86
CA ALA A 185 -8.19 13.32 -10.64
C ALA A 185 -8.79 14.32 -11.65
N LEU A 186 -8.73 13.99 -12.93
CA LEU A 186 -9.30 14.81 -14.01
C LEU A 186 -10.52 14.11 -14.62
N SER A 187 -11.65 14.82 -14.61
CA SER A 187 -12.87 14.40 -15.29
C SER A 187 -12.74 14.55 -16.80
N VAL A 188 -13.32 13.63 -17.56
CA VAL A 188 -13.51 13.80 -19.01
C VAL A 188 -14.69 14.72 -19.36
N ASP A 189 -15.51 15.04 -18.36
CA ASP A 189 -16.63 15.98 -18.43
C ASP A 189 -16.49 16.98 -17.27
N PRO A 190 -15.61 18.00 -17.42
CA PRO A 190 -15.31 18.93 -16.34
C PRO A 190 -16.47 19.87 -16.00
N ASP A 191 -17.44 20.02 -16.90
CA ASP A 191 -18.59 20.92 -16.72
C ASP A 191 -19.73 20.25 -15.93
N ASN A 192 -19.90 18.93 -16.08
CA ASN A 192 -21.01 18.22 -15.45
C ASN A 192 -20.58 17.23 -14.35
N ALA A 193 -19.36 16.70 -14.42
CA ALA A 193 -18.79 15.83 -13.39
C ALA A 193 -17.89 16.59 -12.43
N PHE A 194 -18.03 16.30 -11.14
CA PHE A 194 -17.31 17.00 -10.08
C PHE A 194 -16.47 16.01 -9.24
N PRO A 195 -15.13 16.05 -9.34
CA PRO A 195 -14.24 15.22 -8.51
C PRO A 195 -14.14 15.80 -7.08
N PHE A 196 -15.28 15.96 -6.42
CA PHE A 196 -15.33 16.55 -5.08
C PHE A 196 -14.61 15.70 -4.05
N ASN A 197 -13.71 16.32 -3.27
CA ASN A 197 -13.05 15.65 -2.15
C ASN A 197 -12.28 14.39 -2.59
N THR A 198 -11.64 14.49 -3.75
CA THR A 198 -10.81 13.49 -4.41
C THR A 198 -9.38 13.99 -4.53
#